data_AF-A0A3B4EJ45-F1
#
_entry.id   AF-A0A3B4EJ45-F1
#
_cell.length_a   1.000
_cell.length_b   1.000
_cell.length_c   1.000
_cell.angle_alpha   90.00
_cell.angle_beta   90.00
_cell.angle_gamma   90.00
#
_symmetry.space_group_name_H-M   'P 1'
#
loop_
_entity.id
_entity.type
_entity.pdbx_description
1 polymer ?
#
loop_
_entity_poly.entity_id
_entity_poly.type
_entity_poly.pdbx_seq_one_letter_code
_entity_poly.pdbx_strand_id
1 'polypeptide(L)'
;MCLIFTLNFLSIWAVNSTEIRLKNAVVVERWWQVPLSKEGRPPRLYGRRHRIYRLVEDTKHKPQEKMELLLTQTVPKLGGRGDTVFVKKSVGRNKLLPQGLAVYPSPENRETFTEERRLLREGSQEDRIQTRTGELTVEFLKKAQLEVGMPTSVPYQLTKEVVCRHFLRSLGLVVPTQALTLPEEPITGLGDYWCEVTVNGVDTVRVPMSVVPFVEPRQRKRLKQEEQQPDPE
;
A
#
# COMPACT_ATOMS: atom_id res chain seq x y z
N MET A 1 -49.08 5.59 -46.61
CA MET A 1 -49.46 6.82 -45.87
C MET A 1 -48.57 6.89 -44.65
N CYS A 2 -47.61 7.82 -44.65
CA CYS A 2 -46.64 8.02 -43.57
C CYS A 2 -47.33 8.33 -42.25
N LEU A 3 -46.82 7.77 -41.15
CA LEU A 3 -46.73 8.46 -39.86
C LEU A 3 -45.55 7.84 -39.09
N ILE A 4 -44.43 8.55 -39.18
CA ILE A 4 -43.27 8.44 -38.32
C ILE A 4 -43.70 8.93 -36.94
N PHE A 5 -43.61 8.10 -35.92
CA PHE A 5 -43.51 8.55 -34.53
C PHE A 5 -42.44 7.72 -33.82
N THR A 6 -41.20 8.16 -34.00
CA THR A 6 -40.13 7.96 -33.03
C THR A 6 -40.52 8.64 -31.72
N LEU A 7 -40.85 7.86 -30.70
CA LEU A 7 -40.80 8.35 -29.32
C LEU A 7 -39.93 7.39 -28.51
N ASN A 8 -38.65 7.76 -28.49
CA ASN A 8 -37.76 7.52 -27.39
C ASN A 8 -38.49 7.86 -26.08
N PHE A 9 -38.85 6.84 -25.30
CA PHE A 9 -39.16 6.97 -23.89
C PHE A 9 -38.37 5.91 -23.13
N LEU A 10 -37.05 6.05 -23.22
CA LEU A 10 -36.05 5.33 -22.43
C LEU A 10 -35.20 6.39 -21.73
N SER A 11 -35.87 7.25 -20.97
CA SER A 11 -35.25 8.11 -19.97
C SER A 11 -36.29 8.42 -18.92
N ILE A 12 -35.84 8.59 -17.68
CA ILE A 12 -36.61 8.73 -16.42
C ILE A 12 -36.73 7.36 -15.72
N TRP A 13 -36.21 7.30 -14.50
CA TRP A 13 -35.88 6.14 -13.67
C TRP A 13 -34.48 5.53 -13.89
N ALA A 14 -33.47 6.38 -14.09
CA ALA A 14 -32.15 6.11 -13.54
C ALA A 14 -32.18 6.40 -12.02
N VAL A 15 -32.98 5.64 -11.27
CA VAL A 15 -32.77 5.51 -9.83
C VAL A 15 -31.57 4.58 -9.71
N ASN A 16 -30.50 5.06 -9.09
CA ASN A 16 -29.29 4.30 -8.77
C ASN A 16 -29.67 2.95 -8.16
N SER A 17 -29.82 1.94 -9.02
CA SER A 17 -29.95 0.56 -8.61
C SER A 17 -28.59 0.23 -8.03
N THR A 18 -28.52 0.07 -6.72
CA THR A 18 -27.49 -0.77 -6.13
C THR A 18 -27.67 -2.13 -6.79
N GLU A 19 -26.94 -2.37 -7.89
CA GLU A 19 -26.88 -3.66 -8.56
C GLU A 19 -26.36 -4.64 -7.50
N ILE A 20 -27.28 -5.28 -6.79
CA ILE A 20 -27.00 -6.50 -6.05
C ILE A 20 -26.70 -7.53 -7.14
N ARG A 21 -25.45 -7.53 -7.61
CA ARG A 21 -24.99 -8.48 -8.61
C ARG A 21 -24.94 -9.83 -7.93
N LEU A 22 -26.05 -10.55 -8.06
CA LEU A 22 -26.21 -11.92 -7.62
C LEU A 22 -25.05 -12.73 -8.20
N LYS A 23 -24.24 -13.33 -7.33
CA LYS A 23 -23.21 -14.26 -7.76
C LYS A 23 -23.90 -15.51 -8.26
N ASN A 24 -23.47 -16.03 -9.41
CA ASN A 24 -24.00 -17.24 -10.02
C ASN A 24 -25.47 -17.12 -10.44
N ALA A 25 -25.86 -15.96 -10.98
CA ALA A 25 -27.14 -15.80 -11.63
C ALA A 25 -27.07 -16.16 -13.12
N VAL A 26 -28.08 -16.88 -13.59
CA VAL A 26 -28.32 -17.14 -15.01
C VAL A 26 -29.44 -16.23 -15.47
N VAL A 27 -29.12 -15.28 -16.34
CA VAL A 27 -30.09 -14.34 -16.90
C VAL A 27 -30.71 -14.97 -18.13
N VAL A 28 -32.03 -15.08 -18.13
CA VAL A 28 -32.81 -15.67 -19.21
C VAL A 28 -33.89 -14.71 -19.68
N GLU A 29 -34.12 -14.69 -20.99
CA GLU A 29 -35.27 -14.01 -21.59
C GLU A 29 -36.33 -15.03 -21.99
N ARG A 30 -37.61 -14.62 -21.99
CA ARG A 30 -38.67 -15.48 -22.51
C ARG A 30 -38.61 -15.47 -24.04
N TRP A 31 -38.72 -16.65 -24.65
CA TRP A 31 -38.72 -16.78 -26.11
C TRP A 31 -39.92 -16.07 -26.76
N TRP A 32 -41.05 -16.04 -26.05
CA TRP A 32 -42.29 -15.38 -26.49
C TRP A 32 -42.58 -14.17 -25.61
N GLN A 33 -42.89 -13.03 -26.24
CA GLN A 33 -43.28 -11.80 -25.55
C GLN A 33 -44.61 -11.99 -24.80
N VAL A 34 -44.69 -11.45 -23.58
CA VAL A 34 -45.90 -11.49 -22.75
C VAL A 34 -46.74 -10.25 -23.06
N PRO A 35 -48.02 -10.38 -23.43
CA PRO A 35 -48.87 -9.22 -23.68
C PRO A 35 -49.07 -8.41 -22.40
N LEU A 36 -49.04 -7.09 -22.53
CA LEU A 36 -49.24 -6.16 -21.41
C LEU A 36 -50.63 -6.36 -20.81
N SER A 37 -50.69 -6.48 -19.48
CA SER A 37 -51.93 -6.42 -18.72
C SER A 37 -52.39 -4.98 -18.54
N LYS A 38 -53.66 -4.80 -18.17
CA LYS A 38 -54.15 -3.49 -17.69
C LYS A 38 -53.35 -3.05 -16.48
N GLU A 39 -53.21 -1.74 -16.30
CA GLU A 39 -52.52 -1.14 -15.15
C GLU A 39 -53.06 -1.69 -13.82
N GLY A 40 -52.14 -1.96 -12.89
CA GLY A 40 -52.45 -2.59 -11.59
C GLY A 40 -52.82 -4.07 -11.65
N ARG A 41 -52.93 -4.70 -12.83
CA ARG A 41 -53.19 -6.14 -12.97
C ARG A 41 -51.92 -6.89 -13.34
N PRO A 42 -51.68 -8.10 -12.78
CA PRO A 42 -50.54 -8.92 -13.17
C PRO A 42 -50.69 -9.44 -14.61
N PRO A 43 -49.56 -9.71 -15.31
CA PRO A 43 -49.58 -10.21 -16.67
C PRO A 43 -50.11 -11.65 -16.75
N ARG A 44 -50.95 -11.94 -17.75
CA ARG A 44 -51.49 -13.29 -17.97
C ARG A 44 -50.45 -14.16 -18.68
N LEU A 45 -50.03 -15.25 -18.02
CA LEU A 45 -49.02 -16.16 -18.57
C LEU A 45 -49.65 -17.44 -19.15
N TYR A 46 -49.24 -17.79 -20.37
CA TYR A 46 -49.59 -19.06 -20.99
C TYR A 46 -48.45 -20.06 -20.77
N GLY A 47 -48.65 -21.06 -19.91
CA GLY A 47 -47.61 -21.98 -19.47
C GLY A 47 -46.84 -22.69 -20.60
N ARG A 48 -47.52 -23.08 -21.69
CA ARG A 48 -46.89 -23.74 -22.85
C ARG A 48 -45.95 -22.82 -23.65
N ARG A 49 -46.22 -21.51 -23.69
CA ARG A 49 -45.43 -20.54 -24.47
C ARG A 49 -44.43 -19.82 -23.58
N HIS A 50 -44.88 -19.21 -22.49
CA HIS A 50 -44.08 -18.27 -21.69
C HIS A 50 -43.12 -18.93 -20.69
N ARG A 51 -43.07 -20.27 -20.63
CA ARG A 51 -42.12 -21.05 -19.82
C ARG A 51 -40.92 -21.55 -20.64
N ILE A 52 -40.85 -21.18 -21.92
CA ILE A 52 -39.69 -21.39 -22.78
C ILE A 52 -38.77 -20.19 -22.65
N TYR A 53 -37.53 -20.45 -22.24
CA TYR A 53 -36.53 -19.42 -21.97
C TYR A 53 -35.33 -19.58 -22.91
N ARG A 54 -34.71 -18.45 -23.24
CA ARG A 54 -33.42 -18.37 -23.93
C ARG A 54 -32.38 -17.86 -22.95
N LEU A 55 -31.23 -18.53 -22.90
CA LEU A 55 -30.09 -18.06 -22.13
C LEU A 55 -29.56 -16.76 -22.75
N VAL A 56 -29.52 -15.68 -21.96
CA VAL A 56 -28.95 -14.40 -22.38
C VAL A 56 -27.52 -14.30 -21.87
N GLU A 57 -27.34 -14.49 -20.56
CA GLU A 57 -26.05 -14.26 -19.92
C GLU A 57 -25.86 -15.14 -18.69
N ASP A 58 -24.66 -15.70 -18.55
CA ASP A 58 -24.27 -16.45 -17.36
C ASP A 58 -23.22 -15.65 -16.58
N THR A 59 -23.62 -15.13 -15.42
CA THR A 59 -22.74 -14.28 -14.61
C THR A 59 -21.58 -15.05 -13.98
N LYS A 60 -21.62 -16.38 -13.95
CA LYS A 60 -20.55 -17.21 -13.35
C LYS A 60 -19.23 -17.11 -14.11
N HIS A 61 -19.30 -16.85 -15.41
CA HIS A 61 -18.14 -16.79 -16.31
C HIS A 61 -17.58 -15.37 -16.49
N LYS A 62 -18.23 -14.37 -15.88
CA LYS A 62 -17.74 -13.00 -15.95
C LYS A 62 -16.47 -12.82 -15.10
N PRO A 63 -15.52 -11.98 -15.54
CA PRO A 63 -14.36 -11.64 -14.73
C PRO A 63 -14.80 -10.99 -13.41
N GLN A 64 -14.18 -11.40 -12.30
CA GLN A 64 -14.50 -10.88 -10.98
C GLN A 64 -13.81 -9.53 -10.76
N GLU A 65 -14.61 -8.47 -10.66
CA GLU A 65 -14.15 -7.15 -10.23
C GLU A 65 -13.61 -7.19 -8.78
N LYS A 66 -12.57 -6.38 -8.53
CA LYS A 66 -12.03 -6.16 -7.19
C LYS A 66 -13.04 -5.36 -6.34
N MET A 67 -13.03 -5.61 -5.04
CA MET A 67 -13.85 -4.93 -4.04
C MET A 67 -13.02 -3.82 -3.39
N GLU A 68 -13.59 -2.63 -3.32
CA GLU A 68 -13.01 -1.50 -2.61
C GLU A 68 -13.35 -1.59 -1.11
N LEU A 69 -12.35 -1.40 -0.25
CA LEU A 69 -12.49 -1.37 1.21
C LEU A 69 -11.56 -0.30 1.80
N LEU A 70 -11.97 0.24 2.94
CA LEU A 70 -11.19 1.20 3.72
C LEU A 70 -10.58 0.50 4.93
N LEU A 71 -9.27 0.53 5.10
CA LEU A 71 -8.58 -0.18 6.19
C LEU A 71 -8.71 0.59 7.51
N THR A 72 -9.13 -0.10 8.57
CA THR A 72 -9.20 0.46 9.93
C THR A 72 -7.90 0.22 10.69
N GLN A 73 -7.17 -0.84 10.34
CA GLN A 73 -5.90 -1.19 10.95
C GLN A 73 -4.84 -1.42 9.87
N THR A 74 -3.59 -1.30 10.27
CA THR A 74 -2.45 -1.63 9.42
C THR A 74 -2.43 -3.13 9.14
N VAL A 75 -2.55 -3.53 7.86
CA VAL A 75 -2.52 -4.93 7.47
C VAL A 75 -1.27 -5.21 6.63
N PRO A 76 -0.48 -6.26 6.95
CA PRO A 76 0.73 -6.58 6.21
C PRO A 76 0.42 -6.83 4.73
N LYS A 77 1.28 -6.30 3.86
CA LYS A 77 1.20 -6.35 2.39
C LYS A 77 0.00 -5.65 1.74
N LEU A 78 -0.97 -5.11 2.50
CA LEU A 78 -2.11 -4.36 1.96
C LEU A 78 -1.95 -2.85 2.09
N GLY A 79 -1.74 -2.34 3.30
CA GLY A 79 -1.72 -0.89 3.54
C GLY A 79 -1.73 -0.53 5.01
N GLY A 80 -1.74 0.79 5.29
CA GLY A 80 -1.89 1.36 6.62
C GLY A 80 -3.35 1.63 6.97
N ARG A 81 -3.59 2.03 8.21
CA ARG A 81 -4.88 2.57 8.66
C ARG A 81 -5.28 3.79 7.82
N GLY A 82 -6.54 3.84 7.40
CA GLY A 82 -7.14 4.91 6.60
C GLY A 82 -6.93 4.79 5.08
N ASP A 83 -6.21 3.76 4.61
CA ASP A 83 -5.98 3.57 3.17
C ASP A 83 -7.17 2.88 2.49
N THR A 84 -7.48 3.33 1.27
CA THR A 84 -8.48 2.69 0.40
C THR A 84 -7.79 1.64 -0.48
N VAL A 85 -8.24 0.38 -0.40
CA VAL A 85 -7.61 -0.76 -1.07
C VAL A 85 -8.58 -1.54 -1.95
N PHE A 86 -8.10 -2.01 -3.10
CA PHE A 86 -8.85 -2.87 -4.03
C PHE A 86 -8.43 -4.33 -3.88
N VAL A 87 -9.24 -5.12 -3.18
CA VAL A 87 -8.96 -6.52 -2.86
C VAL A 87 -9.89 -7.49 -3.60
N LYS A 88 -9.53 -8.77 -3.66
CA LYS A 88 -10.47 -9.79 -4.15
C LYS A 88 -11.69 -9.88 -3.22
N LYS A 89 -12.88 -10.03 -3.81
CA LYS A 89 -14.18 -10.15 -3.13
C LYS A 89 -14.23 -11.25 -2.05
N SER A 90 -13.40 -12.30 -2.16
CA SER A 90 -13.25 -13.37 -1.17
C SER A 90 -12.48 -12.91 0.07
N VAL A 91 -11.34 -12.24 -0.12
CA VAL A 91 -10.50 -11.74 0.99
C VAL A 91 -11.24 -10.69 1.82
N GLY A 92 -11.96 -9.77 1.15
CA GLY A 92 -12.78 -8.77 1.84
C GLY A 92 -13.85 -9.39 2.74
N ARG A 93 -14.69 -10.28 2.18
CA ARG A 93 -15.82 -10.90 2.90
C ARG A 93 -15.41 -11.92 3.96
N ASN A 94 -14.37 -12.71 3.71
CA ASN A 94 -14.02 -13.82 4.60
C ASN A 94 -12.99 -13.44 5.65
N LYS A 95 -12.15 -12.43 5.39
CA LYS A 95 -11.05 -12.04 6.29
C LYS A 95 -11.22 -10.62 6.84
N LEU A 96 -11.24 -9.61 5.97
CA LEU A 96 -11.10 -8.22 6.42
C LEU A 96 -12.33 -7.68 7.16
N LEU A 97 -13.54 -7.92 6.62
CA LEU A 97 -14.78 -7.43 7.23
C LEU A 97 -15.11 -8.16 8.55
N PRO A 98 -15.05 -9.51 8.64
CA PRO A 98 -15.39 -10.20 9.88
C PRO A 98 -14.39 -9.92 11.01
N GLN A 99 -13.11 -9.67 10.67
CA GLN A 99 -12.07 -9.34 11.65
C GLN A 99 -12.05 -7.85 12.03
N GLY A 100 -12.92 -7.02 11.43
CA GLY A 100 -12.93 -5.58 11.68
C GLY A 100 -11.66 -4.84 11.21
N LEU A 101 -10.88 -5.45 10.31
CA LEU A 101 -9.67 -4.85 9.77
C LEU A 101 -9.96 -3.80 8.69
N ALA A 102 -11.16 -3.85 8.12
CA ALA A 102 -11.61 -2.92 7.10
C ALA A 102 -13.13 -2.67 7.20
N VAL A 103 -13.55 -1.53 6.67
CA VAL A 103 -14.95 -1.10 6.58
C VAL A 103 -15.29 -0.75 5.13
N TYR A 104 -16.57 -0.78 4.78
CA TYR A 104 -17.04 -0.31 3.48
C TYR A 104 -16.77 1.19 3.29
N PRO A 105 -16.38 1.63 2.08
CA PRO A 105 -16.08 3.03 1.80
C PRO A 105 -17.38 3.83 1.56
N SER A 106 -18.21 3.98 2.59
CA SER A 106 -19.32 4.95 2.56
C SER A 106 -18.77 6.38 2.55
N PRO A 107 -19.52 7.37 2.03
CA PRO A 107 -19.09 8.77 2.07
C PRO A 107 -18.80 9.23 3.50
N GLU A 108 -19.66 8.88 4.46
CA GLU A 108 -19.50 9.18 5.89
C GLU A 108 -18.20 8.59 6.47
N ASN A 109 -17.89 7.33 6.13
CA ASN A 109 -16.65 6.71 6.59
C ASN A 109 -15.43 7.39 5.98
N ARG A 110 -15.48 7.72 4.68
CA ARG A 110 -14.37 8.45 4.03
C ARG A 110 -14.11 9.78 4.71
N GLU A 111 -15.16 10.55 4.99
CA GLU A 111 -15.05 11.83 5.69
C GLU A 111 -14.44 11.65 7.09
N THR A 112 -14.94 10.71 7.88
CA THR A 112 -14.43 10.41 9.23
C THR A 112 -12.93 10.10 9.22
N PHE A 113 -12.48 9.23 8.30
CA PHE A 113 -11.06 8.90 8.19
C PHE A 113 -10.21 10.05 7.63
N THR A 114 -10.76 10.92 6.79
CA THR A 114 -10.05 12.13 6.33
C THR A 114 -9.89 13.16 7.44
N GLU A 115 -10.91 13.35 8.27
CA GLU A 115 -10.86 14.21 9.45
C GLU A 115 -9.90 13.66 10.50
N GLU A 116 -9.98 12.36 10.80
CA GLU A 116 -9.02 11.70 11.70
C GLU A 116 -7.58 11.91 11.20
N ARG A 117 -7.34 11.71 9.90
CA ARG A 117 -6.01 11.92 9.30
C ARG A 117 -5.57 13.38 9.34
N ARG A 118 -6.50 14.32 9.27
CA ARG A 118 -6.22 15.76 9.40
C ARG A 118 -5.81 16.09 10.84
N LEU A 119 -6.59 15.64 11.82
CA LEU A 119 -6.29 15.83 13.24
C LEU A 119 -4.92 15.22 13.62
N LEU A 120 -4.60 14.02 13.12
CA LEU A 120 -3.29 13.38 13.32
C LEU A 120 -2.12 14.16 12.69
N ARG A 121 -2.37 14.97 11.66
CA ARG A 121 -1.34 15.81 11.04
C ARG A 121 -1.15 17.13 11.77
N GLU A 122 -2.23 17.66 12.33
CA GLU A 122 -2.24 18.91 13.11
C GLU A 122 -1.77 18.71 14.56
N GLY A 123 -1.90 17.49 15.10
CA GLY A 123 -1.44 17.13 16.45
C GLY A 123 0.07 17.26 16.66
N SER A 124 0.46 17.46 17.93
CA SER A 124 1.85 17.55 18.38
C SER A 124 2.66 16.31 17.99
N GLN A 125 3.96 16.51 17.75
CA GLN A 125 4.87 15.49 17.24
C GLN A 125 5.04 14.28 18.18
N GLU A 126 4.79 14.51 19.47
CA GLU A 126 4.92 13.54 20.57
C GLU A 126 3.81 12.47 20.59
N ASP A 127 2.60 12.80 20.11
CA ASP A 127 1.46 11.86 20.08
C ASP A 127 1.40 11.05 18.77
N ARG A 128 2.37 11.25 17.87
CA ARG A 128 2.38 10.58 16.57
C ARG A 128 2.79 9.12 16.73
N ILE A 129 1.84 8.23 16.52
CA ILE A 129 2.10 6.80 16.40
C ILE A 129 2.99 6.57 15.16
N GLN A 130 4.04 5.76 15.32
CA GLN A 130 4.91 5.39 14.22
C GLN A 130 4.14 4.78 13.06
N THR A 131 4.50 5.19 11.85
CA THR A 131 3.96 4.54 10.65
C THR A 131 4.57 3.16 10.52
N ARG A 132 3.84 2.19 9.98
CA ARG A 132 4.35 0.84 9.66
C ARG A 132 5.71 0.85 8.95
N THR A 133 5.89 1.74 7.98
CA THR A 133 7.16 1.88 7.26
C THR A 133 8.27 2.38 8.18
N GLY A 134 7.94 3.26 9.12
CA GLY A 134 8.84 3.73 10.17
C GLY A 134 9.28 2.58 11.08
N GLU A 135 8.35 1.77 11.58
CA GLU A 135 8.64 0.60 12.41
C GLU A 135 9.59 -0.38 11.70
N LEU A 136 9.30 -0.71 10.44
CA LEU A 136 10.17 -1.57 9.62
C LEU A 136 11.57 -0.95 9.42
N THR A 137 11.64 0.36 9.26
CA THR A 137 12.92 1.07 9.13
C THR A 137 13.69 1.02 10.46
N VAL A 138 13.01 1.18 11.60
CA VAL A 138 13.60 1.06 12.93
C VAL A 138 14.15 -0.34 13.16
N GLU A 139 13.39 -1.38 12.84
CA GLU A 139 13.85 -2.77 12.94
C GLU A 139 15.06 -3.06 12.05
N PHE A 140 15.08 -2.48 10.84
CA PHE A 140 16.22 -2.59 9.93
C PHE A 140 17.45 -1.87 10.50
N LEU A 141 17.30 -0.63 10.97
CA LEU A 141 18.39 0.16 11.56
C LEU A 141 18.98 -0.50 12.81
N LYS A 142 18.16 -1.15 13.65
CA LYS A 142 18.63 -1.92 14.81
C LYS A 142 19.56 -3.08 14.46
N LYS A 143 19.44 -3.64 13.24
CA LYS A 143 20.27 -4.75 12.75
C LYS A 143 21.40 -4.28 11.85
N ALA A 144 21.38 -3.03 11.41
CA ALA A 144 22.33 -2.48 10.48
C ALA A 144 23.65 -2.10 11.17
N GLN A 145 24.73 -2.17 10.42
CA GLN A 145 26.04 -1.65 10.79
C GLN A 145 26.53 -0.76 9.65
N LEU A 146 27.11 0.40 9.98
CA LEU A 146 27.57 1.36 8.98
C LEU A 146 29.09 1.36 8.87
N GLU A 147 29.61 1.08 7.68
CA GLU A 147 31.03 1.31 7.36
C GLU A 147 31.23 2.67 6.69
N VAL A 148 32.05 3.52 7.30
CA VAL A 148 32.44 4.82 6.75
C VAL A 148 33.91 4.78 6.36
N GLY A 149 34.18 4.93 5.07
CA GLY A 149 35.55 4.96 4.54
C GLY A 149 36.11 6.37 4.57
N MET A 150 37.17 6.59 5.35
CA MET A 150 37.85 7.89 5.46
C MET A 150 39.26 7.87 4.85
N PRO A 151 39.65 8.91 4.09
CA PRO A 151 41.02 9.03 3.62
C PRO A 151 41.97 9.32 4.78
N THR A 152 42.97 8.47 5.00
CA THR A 152 43.97 8.62 6.08
C THR A 152 45.03 9.68 5.76
N SER A 153 45.16 10.09 4.50
CA SER A 153 46.22 10.99 4.04
C SER A 153 46.05 12.45 4.47
N VAL A 154 44.84 12.87 4.88
CA VAL A 154 44.52 14.28 5.16
C VAL A 154 43.77 14.35 6.50
N PRO A 155 44.09 15.30 7.39
CA PRO A 155 43.27 15.52 8.58
C PRO A 155 41.84 15.88 8.16
N TYR A 156 40.88 15.11 8.63
CA TYR A 156 39.48 15.22 8.23
C TYR A 156 38.56 15.03 9.45
N GLN A 157 37.45 15.76 9.49
CA GLN A 157 36.41 15.63 10.51
C GLN A 157 35.14 15.05 9.90
N LEU A 158 34.57 14.03 10.54
CA LEU A 158 33.35 13.39 10.03
C LEU A 158 32.15 14.34 10.10
N THR A 159 31.69 14.81 8.94
CA THR A 159 30.46 15.62 8.87
C THR A 159 29.22 14.75 8.70
N LYS A 160 28.07 15.24 9.16
CA LYS A 160 26.77 14.57 9.00
C LYS A 160 26.47 14.21 7.54
N GLU A 161 26.84 15.08 6.59
CA GLU A 161 26.60 14.88 5.16
C GLU A 161 27.33 13.64 4.61
N VAL A 162 28.56 13.40 5.06
CA VAL A 162 29.33 12.23 4.63
C VAL A 162 28.70 10.97 5.17
N VAL A 163 28.29 10.96 6.44
CA VAL A 163 27.58 9.82 7.04
C VAL A 163 26.27 9.53 6.30
N CYS A 164 25.46 10.55 6.00
CA CYS A 164 24.24 10.40 5.20
C CYS A 164 24.51 9.79 3.80
N ARG A 165 25.61 10.18 3.14
CA ARG A 165 26.01 9.61 1.86
C ARG A 165 26.41 8.13 1.98
N HIS A 166 27.06 7.76 3.07
CA HIS A 166 27.39 6.37 3.37
C HIS A 166 26.16 5.52 3.70
N PHE A 167 25.16 6.06 4.39
CA PHE A 167 23.86 5.39 4.57
C PHE A 167 23.22 5.04 3.23
N LEU A 168 23.22 5.97 2.28
CA LEU A 168 22.68 5.73 0.95
C LEU A 168 23.49 4.68 0.18
N ARG A 169 24.82 4.76 0.23
CA ARG A 169 25.71 3.88 -0.54
C ARG A 169 25.77 2.45 0.02
N SER A 170 25.85 2.31 1.35
CA SER A 170 26.06 1.03 2.02
C SER A 170 24.75 0.31 2.32
N LEU A 171 23.74 1.06 2.80
CA LEU A 171 22.47 0.49 3.26
C LEU A 171 21.28 0.79 2.32
N GLY A 172 21.46 1.67 1.33
CA GLY A 172 20.38 2.07 0.43
C GLY A 172 19.34 3.01 1.07
N LEU A 173 19.66 3.60 2.23
CA LEU A 173 18.74 4.45 2.99
C LEU A 173 19.03 5.94 2.75
N VAL A 174 18.00 6.72 2.46
CA VAL A 174 18.08 8.18 2.36
C VAL A 174 17.80 8.78 3.74
N VAL A 175 18.86 9.22 4.43
CA VAL A 175 18.76 9.86 5.75
C VAL A 175 19.04 11.36 5.61
N PRO A 176 18.11 12.26 5.97
CA PRO A 176 18.38 13.70 5.98
C PRO A 176 19.29 14.08 7.14
N THR A 177 20.09 15.14 6.96
CA THR A 177 21.06 15.61 7.97
C THR A 177 20.42 16.02 9.29
N GLN A 178 19.16 16.46 9.26
CA GLN A 178 18.37 16.86 10.43
C GLN A 178 17.99 15.66 11.31
N ALA A 179 17.82 14.48 10.71
CA ALA A 179 17.46 13.26 11.43
C ALA A 179 18.68 12.51 11.99
N LEU A 180 19.89 12.95 11.66
CA LEU A 180 21.13 12.32 12.08
C LEU A 180 21.79 13.14 13.19
N THR A 181 22.09 12.48 14.29
CA THR A 181 22.85 13.03 15.41
C THR A 181 24.14 12.22 15.58
N LEU A 182 25.26 12.93 15.59
CA LEU A 182 26.58 12.38 15.86
C LEU A 182 26.93 12.65 17.33
N PRO A 183 27.87 11.89 17.93
CA PRO A 183 28.37 12.20 19.26
C PRO A 183 28.93 13.63 19.30
N GLU A 184 28.94 14.23 20.50
CA GLU A 184 29.41 15.61 20.69
C GLU A 184 30.89 15.78 20.35
N GLU A 185 31.68 14.71 20.51
CA GLU A 185 33.09 14.71 20.18
C GLU A 185 33.34 14.59 18.66
N PRO A 186 34.20 15.44 18.07
CA PRO A 186 34.48 15.40 16.64
C PRO A 186 35.29 14.15 16.26
N ILE A 187 34.69 13.29 15.43
CA ILE A 187 35.30 12.05 14.95
C ILE A 187 36.39 12.38 13.91
N THR A 188 37.64 12.19 14.33
CA THR A 188 38.85 12.49 13.53
C THR A 188 39.71 11.25 13.28
N GLY A 189 39.55 10.21 14.11
CA GLY A 189 40.31 8.96 14.06
C GLY A 189 39.53 7.81 13.43
N LEU A 190 40.25 6.74 13.12
CA LEU A 190 39.68 5.44 12.81
C LEU A 190 39.22 4.75 14.10
N GLY A 191 38.13 4.00 14.04
CA GLY A 191 37.59 3.30 15.21
C GLY A 191 36.09 3.06 15.11
N ASP A 192 35.55 2.52 16.20
CA ASP A 192 34.13 2.23 16.32
C ASP A 192 33.41 3.34 17.08
N TYR A 193 32.36 3.83 16.46
CA TYR A 193 31.52 4.92 16.93
C TYR A 193 30.06 4.52 16.80
N TRP A 194 29.16 5.37 17.30
CA TRP A 194 27.73 5.24 17.07
C TRP A 194 27.17 6.52 16.48
N CYS A 195 26.09 6.40 15.72
CA CYS A 195 25.29 7.52 15.28
C CYS A 195 23.84 7.28 15.66
N GLU A 196 23.13 8.34 16.03
CA GLU A 196 21.72 8.28 16.36
C GLU A 196 20.90 8.76 15.16
N VAL A 197 19.96 7.93 14.71
CA VAL A 197 19.07 8.24 13.59
C VAL A 197 17.65 8.32 14.12
N THR A 198 17.01 9.48 13.96
CA THR A 198 15.62 9.71 14.36
C THR A 198 14.68 9.43 13.19
N VAL A 199 13.80 8.44 13.34
CA VAL A 199 12.79 8.05 12.37
C VAL A 199 11.48 8.77 12.66
N ASN A 200 11.00 9.53 11.68
CA ASN A 200 9.75 10.32 11.73
C ASN A 200 9.67 11.33 12.89
N GLY A 201 10.81 11.64 13.55
CA GLY A 201 10.83 12.53 14.72
C GLY A 201 10.26 11.91 15.99
N VAL A 202 10.10 10.59 16.06
CA VAL A 202 9.51 9.89 17.21
C VAL A 202 10.48 8.85 17.78
N ASP A 203 11.01 7.95 16.95
CA ASP A 203 11.94 6.91 17.41
C ASP A 203 13.38 7.29 17.10
N THR A 204 14.26 7.29 18.09
CA THR A 204 15.70 7.46 17.88
C THR A 204 16.40 6.11 18.02
N VAL A 205 17.12 5.70 16.98
CA VAL A 205 17.84 4.43 16.91
C VAL A 205 19.34 4.67 16.91
N ARG A 206 20.06 4.01 17.82
CA ARG A 206 21.53 3.98 17.81
C ARG A 206 22.02 2.95 16.79
N VAL A 207 22.74 3.42 15.78
CA VAL A 207 23.35 2.60 14.74
C VAL A 207 24.87 2.55 14.97
N PRO A 208 25.47 1.36 15.13
CA PRO A 208 26.92 1.22 15.23
C PRO A 208 27.58 1.57 13.89
N MET A 209 28.68 2.30 13.96
CA MET A 209 29.42 2.82 12.83
C MET A 209 30.92 2.53 13.00
N SER A 210 31.54 1.87 12.03
CA SER A 210 32.99 1.67 12.01
C SER A 210 33.63 2.58 10.96
N VAL A 211 34.60 3.38 11.40
CA VAL A 211 35.37 4.29 10.55
C VAL A 211 36.64 3.58 10.13
N VAL A 212 36.70 3.22 8.84
CA VAL A 212 37.76 2.43 8.22
C VAL A 212 38.55 3.26 7.21
N PRO A 213 39.81 2.91 6.90
CA PRO A 213 40.55 3.60 5.86
C PRO A 213 39.84 3.46 4.50
N PHE A 214 39.75 4.57 3.76
CA PHE A 214 39.16 4.60 2.44
C PHE A 214 40.07 3.85 1.47
N VAL A 215 39.57 2.73 0.97
CA VAL A 215 40.22 1.94 -0.08
C VAL A 215 39.46 2.17 -1.39
N GLU A 216 40.19 2.46 -2.46
CA GLU A 216 39.57 2.59 -3.77
C GLU A 216 38.81 1.31 -4.16
N PRO A 217 37.64 1.42 -4.83
CA PRO A 217 36.85 0.25 -5.21
C PRO A 217 37.61 -0.81 -6.01
N ARG A 218 38.60 -0.40 -6.82
CA ARG A 218 39.46 -1.33 -7.59
C ARG A 218 40.40 -2.11 -6.68
N GLN A 219 41.03 -1.45 -5.71
CA GLN A 219 41.94 -2.08 -4.75
C GLN A 219 41.18 -3.00 -3.79
N ARG A 220 39.99 -2.60 -3.31
CA ARG A 220 39.14 -3.43 -2.45
C ARG A 220 38.74 -4.76 -3.12
N LYS A 221 38.55 -4.77 -4.45
CA LYS A 221 38.28 -6.00 -5.20
C LYS A 221 39.48 -6.94 -5.25
N ARG A 222 40.70 -6.40 -5.41
CA ARG A 222 41.94 -7.19 -5.43
C ARG A 222 42.21 -7.81 -4.07
N LEU A 223 42.11 -7.02 -3.00
CA LEU A 223 42.28 -7.51 -1.62
C LEU A 223 41.31 -8.65 -1.29
N LYS A 224 40.03 -8.53 -1.67
CA LYS A 224 39.05 -9.61 -1.50
C LYS A 224 39.36 -10.88 -2.30
N GLN A 225 40.06 -10.77 -3.44
CA GLN A 225 40.48 -11.92 -4.24
C GLN A 225 41.70 -12.61 -3.63
N GLU A 226 42.63 -11.82 -3.09
CA GLU A 226 43.83 -12.31 -2.38
C GLU A 226 43.44 -13.01 -1.07
N GLU A 227 42.48 -12.47 -0.30
CA GLU A 227 41.92 -13.11 0.91
C GLU A 227 41.19 -14.44 0.64
N GLN A 228 40.76 -14.69 -0.60
CA GLN A 228 40.05 -15.92 -0.99
C GLN A 228 40.98 -17.02 -1.52
N GLN A 229 42.27 -16.72 -1.72
CA GLN A 229 43.24 -17.74 -2.07
C GLN A 229 43.64 -18.49 -0.80
N PRO A 230 43.36 -19.81 -0.69
CA PRO A 230 43.80 -20.59 0.46
C PRO A 230 45.33 -20.62 0.48
N ASP A 231 45.90 -20.51 1.68
CA ASP A 231 47.34 -20.59 1.89
C ASP A 231 47.89 -21.88 1.25
N PRO A 232 48.97 -21.80 0.46
CA PRO A 232 49.59 -22.99 -0.10
C PRO A 232 50.22 -23.81 1.05
N GLU A 233 49.78 -25.06 1.20
CA GLU A 233 50.37 -26.08 2.09
C GLU A 233 51.86 -26.33 1.83
#